data_AF-M0J8S4-F1
#
_entry.id   AF-M0J8S4-F1
#
_cell.length_a   1.000
_cell.length_b   1.000
_cell.length_c   1.000
_cell.angle_alpha   90.00
_cell.angle_beta   90.00
_cell.angle_gamma   90.00
#
_symmetry.space_group_name_H-M   'P 1'
#
loop_
_entity.id
_entity.type
_entity.pdbx_description
1 polymer ?
#
loop_
_entity_poly.entity_id
_entity_poly.type
_entity_poly.pdbx_seq_one_letter_code
_entity_poly.pdbx_strand_id
1 'polypeptide(L)' 'MAQSVARFFVLARQRSGVTDAIDCTYCGSDVRRHDPVFVEELEAGERVPAGAFCNYACLSSHIDAAGLATGASCEWRPE' A
#
# COMPACT_ATOMS: atom_id res chain seq x y z
N MET A 1 21.67 19.53 -15.57
CA MET A 1 21.02 19.55 -14.23
C MET A 1 20.29 18.23 -14.08
N ALA A 2 20.84 17.34 -13.25
CA ALA A 2 20.45 15.93 -13.19
C ALA A 2 19.09 15.77 -12.49
N GLN A 3 18.17 15.07 -13.15
CA GLN A 3 16.92 14.60 -12.60
C GLN A 3 17.23 13.48 -11.60
N SER A 4 16.97 13.72 -10.32
CA SER A 4 17.13 12.71 -9.27
C SER A 4 15.79 12.00 -9.07
N VAL A 5 15.65 10.81 -9.64
CA VAL A 5 14.57 9.86 -9.37
C VAL A 5 14.76 9.27 -7.97
N ALA A 6 14.32 10.01 -6.96
CA ALA A 6 14.32 9.52 -5.59
C ALA A 6 13.12 8.59 -5.38
N ARG A 7 13.35 7.28 -5.55
CA ARG A 7 12.52 6.19 -4.98
C ARG A 7 12.52 6.36 -3.46
N PHE A 8 11.63 7.19 -2.92
CA PHE A 8 11.45 7.31 -1.48
C PHE A 8 10.49 6.24 -0.98
N PHE A 9 11.13 5.20 -0.47
CA PHE A 9 10.69 4.24 0.52
C PHE A 9 9.66 4.84 1.49
N VAL A 10 8.52 4.15 1.62
CA VAL A 10 7.52 4.31 2.68
C VAL A 10 8.22 4.29 4.04
N LEU A 11 8.44 5.45 4.65
CA LEU A 11 8.84 5.57 6.05
C LEU A 11 7.64 6.07 6.85
N ALA A 12 6.83 5.10 7.27
CA ALA A 12 5.93 5.28 8.40
C ALA A 12 6.74 5.81 9.58
N ARG A 13 6.41 7.03 10.02
CA ARG A 13 7.00 7.71 11.17
C ARG A 13 6.69 6.89 12.43
N GLN A 14 7.67 6.13 12.91
CA GLN A 14 7.54 5.26 14.08
C GLN A 14 7.29 6.09 15.35
N ARG A 15 6.10 5.91 15.96
CA ARG A 15 5.87 6.23 17.38
C ARG A 15 6.26 5.02 18.22
N SER A 16 7.14 5.25 19.18
CA SER A 16 7.74 4.28 20.09
C SER A 16 6.71 3.41 20.82
N GLY A 17 6.91 2.09 20.82
CA GLY A 17 6.49 1.24 21.95
C GLY A 17 5.54 0.07 21.74
N VAL A 18 5.21 -0.37 20.52
CA VAL A 18 4.49 -1.64 20.31
C VAL A 18 5.19 -2.42 19.20
N THR A 19 5.59 -3.65 19.48
CA THR A 19 5.96 -4.64 18.46
C THR A 19 4.69 -5.13 17.77
N ASP A 20 3.84 -4.22 17.29
CA ASP A 20 2.49 -4.57 16.86
C ASP A 20 2.64 -5.43 15.62
N ALA A 21 2.06 -6.63 15.67
CA ALA A 21 1.92 -7.41 14.46
C ALA A 21 1.10 -6.56 13.50
N ILE A 22 1.67 -6.26 12.34
CA ILE A 22 0.91 -5.62 11.28
C ILE A 22 0.27 -6.77 10.52
N ASP A 23 -1.01 -6.97 10.73
CA ASP A 23 -1.74 -8.05 10.08
C ASP A 23 -2.10 -7.66 8.65
N CYS A 24 -1.99 -8.63 7.75
CA CYS A 24 -2.38 -8.44 6.38
C CYS A 24 -3.89 -8.21 6.29
N THR A 25 -4.29 -7.10 5.67
CA THR A 25 -5.71 -6.76 5.45
C THR A 25 -6.47 -7.87 4.70
N TYR A 26 -5.79 -8.66 3.86
CA TYR A 26 -6.41 -9.75 3.11
C TYR A 26 -6.45 -11.08 3.88
N CYS A 27 -5.29 -11.57 4.33
CA CYS A 27 -5.16 -12.94 4.87
C CYS A 27 -4.97 -13.01 6.39
N GLY A 28 -4.88 -11.88 7.09
CA GLY A 28 -4.69 -11.80 8.55
C GLY A 28 -3.33 -12.28 9.06
N SER A 29 -2.38 -12.60 8.18
CA SER A 29 -1.03 -13.02 8.59
C SER A 29 -0.15 -11.81 8.89
N ASP A 30 0.81 -11.96 9.80
CA ASP A 30 1.83 -10.94 10.08
C ASP A 30 2.66 -10.64 8.82
N VAL A 31 2.51 -9.43 8.28
CA VAL A 31 3.13 -9.03 7.01
C VAL A 31 4.66 -9.01 7.07
N ARG A 32 5.25 -8.90 8.27
CA ARG A 32 6.70 -8.85 8.48
C ARG A 32 7.39 -10.18 8.17
N ARG A 33 6.62 -11.27 8.04
CA ARG A 33 7.13 -12.59 7.65
C ARG A 33 7.37 -12.72 6.13
N HIS A 34 7.07 -11.68 5.38
CA HIS A 34 7.05 -11.67 3.92
C HIS A 34 7.75 -10.40 3.37
N ASP A 35 7.35 -9.95 2.18
CA ASP A 35 7.82 -8.71 1.55
C ASP A 35 6.66 -7.71 1.52
N PRO A 36 6.43 -6.98 2.63
CA PRO A 36 5.19 -6.29 2.86
C PRO A 36 4.98 -5.10 1.91
N VAL A 37 3.76 -4.98 1.40
CA VAL A 37 3.31 -3.82 0.62
C VAL A 37 2.33 -3.02 1.45
N PHE A 38 2.62 -1.73 1.65
CA PHE A 38 1.77 -0.79 2.35
C PHE A 38 1.11 0.14 1.34
N VAL A 39 -0.20 0.30 1.43
CA VAL A 39 -0.99 1.15 0.55
C VAL A 39 -1.57 2.31 1.35
N GLU A 40 -1.44 3.50 0.80
CA GLU A 40 -2.08 4.72 1.30
C GLU A 40 -2.97 5.29 0.20
N GLU A 41 -4.13 5.79 0.59
CA GLU A 41 -5.07 6.48 -0.30
C GLU A 41 -5.12 7.97 0.04
N LEU A 42 -5.62 8.78 -0.89
CA LEU A 42 -5.83 10.21 -0.65
C LEU A 42 -7.26 10.44 -0.20
N GLU A 43 -7.44 10.80 1.07
CA GLU A 43 -8.71 11.23 1.63
C GLU A 43 -8.62 12.71 2.01
N ALA A 44 -9.51 13.54 1.47
CA ALA A 44 -9.51 15.00 1.71
C ALA A 44 -8.14 15.69 1.46
N GLY A 45 -7.32 15.15 0.55
CA GLY A 45 -5.99 15.68 0.23
C GLY A 45 -4.85 15.19 1.14
N GLU A 46 -5.15 14.34 2.12
CA GLU A 46 -4.16 13.74 3.01
C GLU A 46 -3.97 12.25 2.68
N ARG A 47 -2.73 11.76 2.83
CA ARG A 47 -2.44 10.33 2.70
C ARG A 47 -2.88 9.62 3.97
N VAL A 48 -3.79 8.66 3.82
CA VAL A 48 -4.28 7.82 4.90
C VAL A 48 -3.93 6.36 4.63
N PRO A 49 -3.54 5.56 5.65
CA PRO A 49 -3.29 4.13 5.47
C PRO A 49 -4.56 3.40 5.02
N ALA A 50 -4.50 2.77 3.84
CA ALA A 50 -5.60 1.99 3.29
C ALA A 50 -5.44 0.49 3.55
N GLY A 51 -4.19 0.01 3.64
CA GLY A 51 -3.95 -1.39 4.00
C GLY A 51 -2.48 -1.80 4.07
N ALA A 52 -2.25 -2.95 4.71
CA ALA A 52 -0.96 -3.62 4.74
C ALA A 52 -1.13 -5.04 4.19
N PHE A 53 -0.22 -5.46 3.32
CA PHE A 53 -0.32 -6.74 2.61
C PHE A 53 0.97 -7.51 2.71
N CYS A 54 0.89 -8.85 2.82
CA CYS A 54 2.10 -9.69 2.87
C CYS A 54 3.00 -9.53 1.65
N ASN A 55 2.43 -9.23 0.49
CA ASN A 55 3.07 -8.95 -0.79
C ASN A 55 1.99 -8.60 -1.83
N TYR A 56 2.39 -8.42 -3.10
CA TYR A 56 1.50 -8.13 -4.22
C TYR A 56 0.40 -9.18 -4.47
N ALA A 57 0.60 -10.45 -4.11
CA ALA A 57 -0.44 -11.46 -4.30
C ALA A 57 -1.64 -11.17 -3.40
N CYS A 58 -1.40 -10.89 -2.11
CA CYS A 58 -2.48 -10.53 -1.17
C CYS A 58 -3.14 -9.19 -1.52
N LEU A 59 -2.36 -8.21 -2.02
CA LEU A 59 -2.92 -6.95 -2.50
C LEU A 59 -3.85 -7.18 -3.71
N SER A 60 -3.40 -7.95 -4.70
CA SER A 60 -4.23 -8.26 -5.89
C SER A 60 -5.52 -8.94 -5.50
N SER A 61 -5.46 -9.95 -4.63
CA SER A 61 -6.67 -10.65 -4.19
C SER A 61 -7.61 -9.75 -3.39
N HIS A 62 -7.09 -8.79 -2.63
CA HIS A 62 -7.91 -7.80 -1.95
C HIS A 62 -8.60 -6.85 -2.94
N ILE A 63 -7.86 -6.32 -3.92
CA ILE A 63 -8.41 -5.47 -4.98
C ILE A 63 -9.55 -6.17 -5.70
N ASP A 64 -9.36 -7.44 -6.06
CA ASP A 64 -10.35 -8.24 -6.76
C ASP A 64 -11.57 -8.51 -5.86
N ALA A 65 -11.35 -8.95 -4.62
CA ALA A 65 -12.44 -9.29 -3.69
C ALA A 65 -13.29 -8.08 -3.28
N ALA A 66 -12.68 -6.91 -3.11
CA ALA A 66 -13.36 -5.66 -2.80
C ALA A 66 -13.83 -4.89 -4.04
N GLY A 67 -13.48 -5.36 -5.25
CA GLY A 67 -13.86 -4.71 -6.51
C GLY A 67 -13.25 -3.32 -6.69
N LEU A 68 -12.10 -3.02 -6.06
CA LEU A 68 -11.51 -1.67 -6.02
C LEU A 68 -11.07 -1.15 -7.39
N ALA A 69 -10.80 -2.04 -8.34
CA ALA A 69 -10.48 -1.67 -9.71
C ALA A 69 -11.72 -1.36 -10.58
N THR A 70 -12.93 -1.60 -10.07
CA THR A 70 -14.16 -1.45 -10.86
C THR A 70 -14.43 0.01 -11.17
N GLY A 71 -14.41 0.36 -12.47
CA GLY A 71 -14.61 1.74 -12.92
C GLY A 71 -13.42 2.66 -12.66
N ALA A 72 -12.31 2.14 -12.12
CA ALA A 72 -11.08 2.90 -11.98
C ALA A 72 -10.43 3.11 -13.36
N SER A 73 -10.01 4.35 -13.63
CA SER A 73 -9.29 4.71 -14.85
C SER A 73 -8.22 5.73 -14.49
N CYS A 74 -7.02 5.57 -15.02
CA CYS A 74 -6.02 6.62 -14.98
C CYS A 74 -6.22 7.56 -16.18
N GLU A 75 -5.78 8.82 -16.05
CA GLU A 75 -5.72 9.78 -17.16
C GLU A 75 -4.64 9.43 -18.21
N TRP A 76 -4.16 8.20 -18.22
CA TRP A 76 -3.06 7.78 -19.06
C TRP A 76 -3.48 7.75 -20.54
N ARG A 77 -2.74 8.47 -21.37
CA ARG A 77 -2.84 8.48 -22.83
C ARG A 77 -1.51 7.96 -23.43
N PRO A 78 -1.54 6.90 -24.27
CA PRO A 78 -0.33 6.32 -24.87
C PRO A 78 0.28 7.10 -26.04
N GLU A 79 -0.32 8.22 -26.45
CA GLU A 79 0.12 9.04 -27.61
C GLU A 79 1.34 9.93 -27.38
#